data_AF-A0A258YHC1-F1
#
_entry.id   AF-A0A258YHC1-F1
#
_cell.length_a   1.000
_cell.length_b   1.000
_cell.length_c   1.000
_cell.angle_alpha   90.00
_cell.angle_beta   90.00
_cell.angle_gamma   90.00
#
_symmetry.space_group_name_H-M   'P 1'
#
loop_
_entity.id
_entity.type
_entity.pdbx_description
1 polymer ?
#
loop_
_entity_poly.entity_id
_entity_poly.type
_entity_poly.pdbx_seq_one_letter_code
_entity_poly.pdbx_strand_id
1 'polypeptide(L)'
;MKIKYLLFIFIIFSIQIAVACPVCEKQQPKITQGLTHGAGPQSNWDWVIIALISFITVLTLIYSLKYLIKPGEKSENHIKQSILSN
;
A
#
# COMPACT_ATOMS: atom_id res chain seq x y z
N MET A 1 19.14 -8.78 21.35
CA MET A 1 18.54 -7.44 21.59
C MET A 1 17.03 -7.62 21.76
N LYS A 2 16.38 -6.98 22.74
CA LYS A 2 14.92 -7.08 22.89
C LYS A 2 14.24 -6.56 21.61
N ILE A 3 13.14 -7.19 21.20
CA ILE A 3 12.39 -6.87 19.95
C ILE A 3 12.08 -5.38 19.80
N LYS A 4 11.82 -4.68 20.91
CA LYS A 4 11.56 -3.24 20.94
C LYS A 4 12.72 -2.40 20.41
N TYR A 5 13.97 -2.79 20.70
CA TYR A 5 15.15 -2.08 20.20
C TYR A 5 15.38 -2.35 18.71
N LEU A 6 15.06 -3.56 18.24
CA LEU A 6 15.16 -3.91 16.83
C LEU A 6 14.11 -3.16 15.99
N LEU A 7 12.88 -3.05 16.50
CA LEU A 7 11.82 -2.22 15.90
C LEU A 7 12.21 -0.74 15.88
N PHE A 8 12.79 -0.23 16.96
CA PHE A 8 13.23 1.16 17.04
C PHE A 8 14.33 1.48 16.01
N ILE A 9 15.32 0.59 15.88
CA ILE A 9 16.37 0.70 14.88
C ILE A 9 15.78 0.63 13.46
N PHE A 10 14.88 -0.31 13.21
CA PHE A 10 14.21 -0.45 11.91
C PHE A 10 13.47 0.85 11.53
N ILE A 11 12.71 1.44 12.46
CA ILE A 11 11.99 2.70 12.24
C ILE A 11 12.96 3.85 11.89
N ILE A 12 14.07 3.98 12.62
CA ILE A 12 15.07 5.04 12.35
C ILE A 12 15.68 4.88 10.94
N PHE A 13 16.01 3.66 10.54
CA PHE A 13 16.56 3.41 9.21
C PHE A 13 15.52 3.64 8.09
N SER A 14 14.23 3.39 8.34
CA SER A 14 13.17 3.66 7.36
C SER A 14 12.94 5.17 7.13
N ILE A 15 13.15 6.02 8.14
CA ILE A 15 12.95 7.48 8.02
C ILE A 15 13.96 8.11 7.04
N GLN A 16 15.21 7.64 7.03
CA GLN A 16 16.25 8.14 6.12
C GLN A 16 15.92 7.88 4.65
N ILE A 17 15.17 6.81 4.38
CA ILE A 17 14.78 6.45 3.02
C ILE A 17 13.63 7.34 2.53
N ALA A 18 12.92 8.09 3.38
CA ALA A 18 11.71 8.82 3.01
C ALA A 18 11.90 10.29 2.61
N VAL A 19 13.08 10.89 2.88
CA VAL A 19 13.35 12.32 2.62
C VAL A 19 14.06 12.55 1.28
N ALA A 20 13.46 13.33 0.38
CA ALA A 20 14.04 13.62 -0.93
C ALA A 20 15.37 14.40 -0.82
N CYS A 21 16.34 14.09 -1.69
CA CYS A 21 17.49 14.96 -1.87
C CYS A 21 17.09 16.24 -2.66
N PRO A 22 17.89 17.32 -2.64
CA PRO A 22 17.53 18.58 -3.31
C PRO A 22 17.27 18.45 -4.82
N VAL A 23 17.86 17.45 -5.48
CA VAL A 23 17.62 17.17 -6.90
C VAL A 23 16.24 16.52 -7.09
N CYS A 24 15.93 15.48 -6.30
CA CYS A 24 14.64 14.81 -6.34
C CYS A 24 13.50 15.76 -6.01
N GLU A 25 13.66 16.63 -5.02
CA GLU A 25 12.65 17.61 -4.61
C GLU A 25 12.29 18.57 -5.75
N LYS A 26 13.28 19.06 -6.52
CA LYS A 26 13.05 19.94 -7.67
C LYS A 26 12.39 19.23 -8.85
N GLN A 27 12.65 17.94 -9.02
CA GLN A 27 12.10 17.14 -10.13
C GLN A 27 10.72 16.56 -9.82
N GLN A 28 10.25 16.64 -8.57
CA GLN A 28 8.95 16.13 -8.17
C GLN A 28 7.81 17.12 -8.38
N PRO A 29 6.59 16.61 -8.67
CA PRO A 29 5.37 17.41 -8.64
C PRO A 29 5.16 18.07 -7.28
N LYS A 30 4.65 19.30 -7.26
CA LYS A 30 4.45 20.12 -6.04
C LYS A 30 3.83 19.38 -4.86
N ILE A 31 2.90 18.45 -5.13
CA ILE A 31 2.15 17.72 -4.10
C ILE A 31 3.02 16.67 -3.40
N THR A 32 4.04 16.15 -4.08
CA THR A 32 4.90 15.06 -3.58
C THR A 32 6.33 15.51 -3.32
N GLN A 33 6.61 16.82 -3.39
CA GLN A 33 7.94 17.36 -3.10
C GLN A 33 8.35 17.03 -1.65
N GLY A 34 9.61 16.68 -1.47
CA GLY A 34 10.18 16.31 -0.17
C GLY A 34 10.09 14.81 0.16
N LEU A 35 9.36 14.02 -0.63
CA LEU A 35 9.27 12.57 -0.47
C LEU A 35 10.27 11.88 -1.39
N THR A 36 11.02 10.89 -0.93
CA THR A 36 11.70 10.02 -1.90
C THR A 36 10.67 9.18 -2.65
N HIS A 37 10.97 8.92 -3.91
CA HIS A 37 10.30 7.89 -4.68
C HIS A 37 11.35 7.16 -5.52
N GLY A 38 11.05 5.92 -5.89
CA GLY A 38 11.84 5.20 -6.87
C GLY A 38 11.77 5.90 -8.23
N ALA A 39 12.59 5.45 -9.18
CA ALA A 39 12.51 5.93 -10.56
C ALA A 39 11.07 5.79 -11.06
N GLY A 40 10.52 6.89 -11.60
CA GLY A 40 9.24 6.87 -12.27
C GLY A 40 9.28 6.04 -13.55
N PRO A 41 8.11 5.87 -14.21
CA PRO A 41 8.00 5.19 -15.49
C PRO A 41 9.00 5.75 -16.50
N GLN A 42 9.80 4.89 -17.13
CA GLN A 42 10.81 5.26 -18.11
C GLN A 42 10.29 5.21 -19.55
N SER A 43 9.20 4.46 -19.78
CA SER A 43 8.59 4.28 -21.11
C SER A 43 7.07 4.45 -21.09
N ASN A 44 6.47 4.64 -22.28
CA ASN A 44 5.02 4.66 -22.42
C ASN A 44 4.38 3.31 -22.05
N TRP A 45 5.10 2.20 -22.22
CA TRP A 45 4.61 0.87 -21.82
C TRP A 45 4.52 0.73 -20.30
N ASP A 46 5.43 1.36 -19.56
CA ASP A 46 5.41 1.37 -18.09
C ASP A 46 4.12 2.02 -17.57
N TRP A 47 3.65 3.09 -18.24
CA TRP A 47 2.37 3.74 -17.93
C TRP A 47 1.16 2.85 -18.21
N VAL A 48 1.19 2.05 -19.29
CA VAL A 48 0.15 1.06 -19.57
C VAL A 48 0.08 0.00 -18.47
N ILE A 49 1.24 -0.50 -18.04
CA ILE A 49 1.34 -1.48 -16.94
C ILE A 49 0.79 -0.90 -15.65
N ILE A 50 1.17 0.34 -15.30
CA ILE A 50 0.69 1.01 -14.09
C ILE A 50 -0.83 1.19 -14.12
N ALA A 51 -1.40 1.60 -15.26
CA ALA A 51 -2.84 1.75 -15.40
C ALA A 51 -3.56 0.41 -15.19
N LEU A 52 -3.06 -0.66 -15.81
CA LEU A 52 -3.64 -2.00 -15.69
C LEU A 52 -3.56 -2.53 -14.25
N ILE A 53 -2.40 -2.45 -13.61
CA ILE A 53 -2.22 -2.92 -12.23
C ILE A 53 -3.09 -2.09 -11.28
N SER A 54 -3.12 -0.77 -11.42
CA SER A 54 -3.96 0.11 -10.59
C SER A 54 -5.44 -0.28 -10.70
N PHE A 55 -5.91 -0.58 -11.92
CA PHE A 55 -7.28 -1.05 -12.15
C PHE A 55 -7.55 -2.39 -11.45
N ILE A 56 -6.67 -3.38 -11.60
CA ILE A 56 -6.80 -4.69 -10.95
C ILE A 56 -6.78 -4.56 -9.42
N THR A 57 -5.90 -3.71 -8.87
CA THR A 57 -5.80 -3.47 -7.43
C THR A 57 -7.09 -2.86 -6.88
N VAL A 58 -7.66 -1.84 -7.55
CA VAL A 58 -8.93 -1.24 -7.14
C VAL A 58 -10.05 -2.26 -7.18
N LEU A 59 -10.15 -3.06 -8.25
CA LEU A 59 -11.14 -4.15 -8.32
C LEU A 59 -10.97 -5.15 -7.19
N THR A 60 -9.74 -5.59 -6.93
CA THR A 60 -9.43 -6.55 -5.87
C THR A 60 -9.78 -5.99 -4.49
N LEU A 61 -9.51 -4.71 -4.24
CA LEU A 61 -9.90 -4.02 -3.01
C LEU A 61 -11.42 -3.99 -2.86
N ILE A 62 -12.16 -3.62 -3.91
CA ILE A 62 -13.63 -3.61 -3.91
C ILE A 62 -14.17 -5.00 -3.56
N TYR A 63 -13.66 -6.05 -4.20
CA TYR A 63 -14.11 -7.43 -3.92
C TYR A 63 -13.72 -7.90 -2.52
N SER A 64 -12.51 -7.57 -2.06
CA SER A 64 -12.07 -7.86 -0.70
C SER A 64 -13.03 -7.26 0.33
N LEU A 65 -13.35 -5.96 0.20
CA LEU A 65 -14.32 -5.27 1.04
C LEU A 65 -15.72 -5.88 0.93
N LYS A 66 -16.20 -6.14 -0.30
CA LYS A 66 -17.50 -6.77 -0.55
C LYS A 66 -17.63 -8.08 0.21
N TYR A 67 -16.62 -8.94 0.13
CA TYR A 67 -16.66 -10.25 0.78
C TYR A 67 -16.45 -10.18 2.28
N LEU A 68 -15.76 -9.16 2.81
CA LEU A 68 -15.68 -8.91 4.25
C LEU A 68 -17.01 -8.42 4.82
N ILE A 69 -17.65 -7.45 4.17
CA ILE A 69 -18.88 -6.80 4.66
C ILE A 69 -20.11 -7.68 4.45
N LYS A 70 -20.25 -8.26 3.24
CA LYS A 70 -21.38 -9.12 2.88
C LYS A 70 -20.87 -10.39 2.21
N PRO A 71 -20.28 -11.31 2.98
CA PRO A 71 -19.99 -12.64 2.47
C PRO A 71 -21.33 -13.26 2.04
N GLY A 72 -21.45 -13.69 0.78
CA GLY A 72 -22.66 -14.38 0.30
C GLY A 72 -22.88 -15.75 0.95
N GLU A 73 -22.12 -16.07 1.98
CA GLU A 73 -22.18 -17.29 2.78
C GLU A 73 -23.35 -17.22 3.74
N LYS A 74 -24.19 -18.26 3.73
CA LYS A 74 -25.41 -18.36 4.54
C LYS A 74 -25.28 -19.39 5.67
N SER A 75 -24.21 -20.18 5.68
CA SER A 75 -23.94 -21.16 6.73
C SER A 75 -23.62 -20.47 8.05
N GLU A 76 -24.39 -20.79 9.09
CA GLU A 76 -24.21 -20.29 10.45
C GLU A 76 -22.89 -20.79 11.07
N ASN A 77 -22.38 -21.95 10.63
CA ASN A 77 -21.15 -22.57 11.14
C ASN A 77 -19.87 -22.05 10.47
N HIS A 78 -19.96 -20.99 9.65
CA HIS A 78 -18.80 -20.46 8.95
C HIS A 78 -17.95 -19.54 9.87
N ILE A 79 -16.62 -19.64 9.79
CA ILE A 79 -15.66 -18.88 10.63
C ILE A 79 -15.84 -17.35 10.59
N LYS A 80 -16.47 -16.80 9.55
CA LYS A 80 -16.82 -15.36 9.52
C LYS A 80 -17.97 -15.00 10.45
N GLN A 81 -18.96 -15.90 10.61
CA GLN A 81 -20.05 -15.66 11.53
C GLN A 81 -19.54 -15.63 12.97
N SER A 82 -18.55 -16.45 13.33
CA SER A 82 -17.96 -16.43 14.69
C SER A 82 -17.26 -15.13 15.08
N ILE A 83 -16.92 -14.25 14.11
CA ILE A 83 -16.28 -12.95 14.38
C ILE A 83 -17.31 -11.80 14.32
N LEU A 84 -18.35 -11.95 13.48
CA LEU A 84 -19.36 -10.92 13.25
C LEU A 84 -20.61 -11.06 14.14
N SER A 85 -20.91 -12.26 14.66
CA SER A 85 -21.97 -12.50 15.64
C SER A 85 -21.41 -12.33 17.04
N ASN A 86 -21.59 -11.14 17.61
CA ASN A 86 -21.48 -10.88 19.04
C ASN A 86 -22.82 -10.33 19.52
#